data_AF-A0A015VQ34-F1
#
_entry.id   AF-A0A015VQ34-F1
#
_cell.length_a   1.000
_cell.length_b   1.000
_cell.length_c   1.000
_cell.angle_alpha   90.00
_cell.angle_beta   90.00
_cell.angle_gamma   90.00
#
_symmetry.space_group_name_H-M   'P 1'
#
loop_
_entity.id
_entity.type
_entity.pdbx_description
1 polymer ?
#
loop_
_entity_poly.entity_id
_entity_poly.type
_entity_poly.pdbx_seq_one_letter_code
_entity_poly.pdbx_strand_id
1 'polypeptide(L)' 'MSGINKQVVLVPPSHMQKGRNRELFVSPGYTCSYCHGNGWYWGMDDFRDSVKVTCPVCGGSGQLDAVVTVEWKPSKKEG' A
#
# COMPACT_ATOMS: atom_id res chain seq x y z
N MET A 1 13.64 -7.40 18.33
CA MET A 1 12.79 -6.37 17.69
C MET A 1 11.34 -6.77 17.91
N SER A 2 10.50 -5.88 18.45
CA SER A 2 9.06 -6.12 18.51
C SER A 2 8.45 -5.94 17.12
N GLY A 3 7.47 -6.77 16.75
CA GLY A 3 6.78 -6.70 15.46
C GLY A 3 5.27 -6.82 15.67
N ILE A 4 4.50 -6.08 14.88
CA ILE A 4 3.03 -6.18 14.87
C ILE A 4 2.63 -7.13 13.74
N ASN A 5 1.89 -8.19 14.06
CA ASN A 5 1.26 -9.04 13.06
C ASN A 5 -0.11 -8.46 12.69
N LYS A 6 -0.38 -8.28 11.39
CA LYS A 6 -1.67 -7.81 10.88
C LYS A 6 -2.26 -8.90 9.98
N GLN A 7 -3.49 -9.32 10.28
CA GLN A 7 -4.21 -10.36 9.53
C GLN A 7 -5.55 -9.82 9.04
N VAL A 8 -5.92 -10.16 7.80
CA VAL A 8 -7.26 -9.93 7.24
C VAL A 8 -7.99 -11.27 7.23
N VAL A 9 -9.16 -11.32 7.87
CA VAL A 9 -10.04 -12.49 7.85
C VAL A 9 -11.12 -12.24 6.79
N LEU A 10 -11.23 -13.13 5.82
CA LEU A 10 -12.17 -12.99 4.71
C LEU A 10 -13.46 -13.74 5.02
N VAL A 11 -14.57 -12.98 5.08
CA VAL A 11 -15.93 -13.51 5.20
C VAL A 11 -16.75 -12.89 4.07
N PRO A 12 -17.42 -13.69 3.21
CA PRO A 12 -18.28 -13.14 2.18
C PRO A 12 -19.33 -12.17 2.76
N PRO A 13 -19.47 -10.95 2.21
CA PRO A 13 -20.52 -10.02 2.62
C PRO A 13 -21.91 -10.65 2.55
N SER A 14 -22.76 -10.30 3.52
CA SER A 14 -24.13 -10.79 3.59
C SER A 14 -24.95 -10.45 2.35
N HIS A 15 -24.68 -9.31 1.70
CA HIS A 15 -25.38 -8.84 0.51
C HIS A 15 -24.40 -8.71 -0.67
N MET A 16 -24.35 -9.75 -1.51
CA MET A 16 -23.63 -9.70 -2.80
C MET A 16 -24.59 -9.43 -3.95
N GLN A 17 -24.17 -8.58 -4.89
CA GLN A 17 -24.91 -8.32 -6.11
C GLN A 17 -24.46 -9.28 -7.23
N LYS A 18 -25.32 -9.54 -8.22
CA LYS A 18 -24.88 -10.19 -9.47
C LYS A 18 -23.87 -9.27 -10.16
N GLY A 19 -22.66 -9.76 -10.36
CA GLY A 19 -21.57 -9.00 -10.97
C GLY A 19 -20.32 -8.96 -10.09
N ARG A 20 -19.55 -7.88 -10.20
CA ARG A 20 -18.26 -7.73 -9.54
C ARG A 20 -18.43 -7.26 -8.10
N ASN A 21 -18.22 -8.15 -7.14
CA ASN A 21 -18.20 -7.80 -5.71
C ASN A 21 -16.76 -7.59 -5.26
N ARG A 22 -16.46 -6.40 -4.72
CA ARG A 22 -15.11 -6.00 -4.28
C ARG A 22 -15.14 -5.35 -2.91
N GLU A 23 -14.13 -5.66 -2.12
CA GLU A 23 -13.83 -4.97 -0.86
C GLU A 23 -12.43 -4.37 -0.92
N LEU A 24 -12.27 -3.22 -0.26
CA LEU A 24 -11.02 -2.49 -0.18
C LEU A 24 -10.66 -2.30 1.30
N PHE A 25 -9.51 -2.81 1.71
CA PHE A 25 -8.95 -2.58 3.03
C PHE A 25 -7.68 -1.74 2.89
N VAL A 26 -7.58 -0.70 3.70
CA VAL A 26 -6.38 0.14 3.77
C VAL A 26 -5.79 -0.02 5.16
N SER A 27 -4.52 -0.43 5.21
CA SER A 27 -3.73 -0.38 6.43
C SER A 27 -2.69 0.72 6.27
N PRO A 28 -2.83 1.87 6.97
CA PRO A 28 -1.97 3.01 6.72
C PRO A 28 -0.68 3.03 7.55
N GLY A 29 0.23 3.93 7.19
CA GLY A 29 1.27 4.44 8.08
C GLY A 29 2.53 3.58 8.21
N TYR A 30 2.90 2.80 7.20
CA TYR A 30 4.15 2.06 7.21
C TYR A 30 5.31 2.97 6.81
N THR A 31 6.40 2.97 7.56
CA THR A 31 7.62 3.69 7.17
C THR A 31 8.07 3.23 5.79
N CYS A 32 8.25 4.20 4.88
CA CYS A 32 8.76 3.90 3.55
C CYS A 32 10.18 3.34 3.67
N SER A 33 10.37 2.07 3.33
CA SER A 33 11.67 1.40 3.42
C SER A 33 12.71 1.96 2.44
N TYR A 34 12.25 2.59 1.34
CA TYR A 34 13.12 3.18 0.34
C TYR A 34 13.85 4.40 0.92
N CYS A 35 13.12 5.37 1.48
CA CYS A 35 13.70 6.59 2.05
C CYS A 35 13.88 6.55 3.58
N HIS A 36 13.62 5.41 4.19
CA HIS A 36 13.66 5.20 5.65
C HIS A 36 12.83 6.22 6.44
N GLY A 37 11.71 6.67 5.89
CA GLY A 37 10.84 7.66 6.52
C GLY A 37 11.17 9.13 6.22
N ASN A 38 12.25 9.43 5.51
CA ASN A 38 12.65 10.83 5.25
C ASN A 38 11.77 11.55 4.23
N GLY A 39 11.20 10.82 3.27
CA GLY A 39 10.41 11.40 2.17
C GLY A 39 11.24 12.02 1.04
N TRP A 40 12.56 12.13 1.18
CA TRP A 40 13.44 12.73 0.17
C TRP A 40 14.89 12.25 0.32
N TYR A 41 15.72 12.56 -0.68
CA TYR A 41 17.18 12.36 -0.70
C TYR A 41 17.90 13.64 -1.08
N TRP A 42 19.15 13.78 -0.65
CA TRP A 42 20.02 14.82 -1.19
C TRP A 42 20.39 14.48 -2.63
N GLY A 43 20.19 15.44 -3.53
CA GLY A 43 20.69 15.42 -4.90
C GLY A 43 21.34 16.77 -5.23
N MET A 44 21.79 16.91 -6.47
CA MET A 44 22.26 18.18 -7.02
C MET A 44 21.40 18.56 -8.23
N ASP A 45 21.12 19.85 -8.38
CA ASP A 45 20.51 20.37 -9.59
C ASP A 45 21.56 20.68 -10.68
N ASP A 46 21.11 21.23 -11.81
CA ASP A 46 21.97 21.59 -12.94
C ASP A 46 23.00 22.68 -12.61
N PHE A 47 22.77 23.45 -11.55
CA PHE A 47 23.67 24.49 -11.05
C PHE A 47 24.61 23.98 -9.94
N ARG A 48 24.55 22.68 -9.63
CA ARG A 48 25.30 21.98 -8.56
C ARG A 48 24.89 22.41 -7.14
N ASP A 49 23.71 23.00 -6.99
CA ASP A 49 23.17 23.30 -5.67
C ASP A 49 22.55 22.03 -5.06
N SER A 50 22.73 21.86 -3.75
CA SER A 50 22.18 20.71 -3.03
C SER A 50 20.66 20.86 -2.88
N VAL A 51 19.92 19.96 -3.52
CA VAL A 51 18.45 19.97 -3.52
C VAL A 51 17.90 18.73 -2.85
N LYS A 52 16.69 18.85 -2.28
CA LYS A 52 15.93 17.71 -1.77
C LYS A 52 15.14 17.11 -2.91
N VAL A 53 15.55 15.93 -3.36
CA VAL A 53 14.85 15.14 -4.37
C VAL A 53 13.78 14.31 -3.68
N THR A 54 12.52 14.55 -4.02
CA THR A 54 11.38 13.81 -3.46
C THR A 54 11.52 12.31 -3.69
N CYS A 55 11.25 11.51 -2.65
CA CYS A 55 11.29 10.07 -2.73
C CYS A 55 10.24 9.57 -3.75
N PRO A 56 10.63 8.86 -4.83
CA PRO A 56 9.72 8.46 -5.89
C PRO A 56 8.73 7.37 -5.45
N VAL A 57 9.05 6.62 -4.38
CA VAL A 57 8.21 5.51 -3.90
C VAL A 57 7.04 6.01 -3.05
N CYS A 58 7.29 6.87 -2.06
CA CYS A 58 6.25 7.42 -1.19
C CYS A 58 5.74 8.81 -1.61
N GLY A 59 6.27 9.38 -2.71
CA GLY A 59 5.86 10.70 -3.19
C GLY A 59 6.09 11.84 -2.19
N GLY A 60 7.10 11.72 -1.31
CA GLY A 60 7.41 12.77 -0.31
C GLY A 60 6.88 12.54 1.10
N SER A 61 5.94 11.62 1.30
CA SER A 61 5.28 11.44 2.61
C SER A 61 6.16 10.78 3.69
N GLY A 62 7.21 10.05 3.28
CA GLY A 62 7.97 9.16 4.17
C GLY A 62 7.20 7.89 4.58
N GLN A 63 5.95 7.72 4.16
CA GLN A 63 5.08 6.62 4.57
C GLN A 63 4.39 5.95 3.39
N LEU A 64 4.00 4.69 3.56
CA LEU A 64 3.27 3.88 2.61
C LEU A 64 2.03 3.31 3.30
N ASP A 65 0.95 3.20 2.52
CA ASP A 65 -0.27 2.53 2.94
C ASP A 65 -0.39 1.20 2.18
N ALA A 66 -0.65 0.11 2.89
CA ALA A 66 -0.93 -1.18 2.27
C ALA A 66 -2.41 -1.24 1.88
N VAL A 67 -2.68 -1.36 0.58
CA VAL A 67 -4.03 -1.48 0.05
C VAL A 67 -4.28 -2.92 -0.37
N VAL A 68 -5.26 -3.57 0.27
CA VAL A 68 -5.69 -4.93 -0.05
C VAL A 68 -7.03 -4.87 -0.74
N THR A 69 -7.09 -5.36 -1.98
CA THR A 69 -8.34 -5.51 -2.74
C THR A 69 -8.74 -6.98 -2.75
N VAL A 70 -9.96 -7.26 -2.29
CA VAL A 70 -10.57 -8.59 -2.35
C VAL A 70 -11.61 -8.59 -3.47
N GLU A 71 -11.52 -9.55 -4.38
CA GLU A 71 -12.51 -9.77 -5.44
C GLU A 71 -13.17 -11.13 -5.26
N TRP A 72 -14.47 -11.13 -5.00
CA TRP A 72 -15.24 -12.35 -4.83
C TRP A 72 -15.68 -12.90 -6.18
N LYS A 73 -15.31 -14.16 -6.46
CA LYS A 73 -15.66 -14.86 -7.69
C LYS A 73 -16.32 -16.21 -7.36
N PRO A 74 -17.21 -16.72 -8.22
CA PRO A 74 -17.72 -18.07 -8.07
C PRO A 74 -16.58 -19.09 -8.06
N SER A 75 -16.64 -20.07 -7.16
CA SER A 75 -15.76 -21.24 -7.25
C SER A 75 -16.20 -22.10 -8.42
N LYS A 76 -15.24 -22.65 -9.17
CA LYS A 76 -15.55 -23.77 -10.07
C LYS A 76 -15.69 -25.03 -9.19
N LYS A 77 -16.70 -25.85 -9.44
CA LYS A 77 -16.70 -27.23 -8.97
C LYS A 77 -15.95 -28.04 -10.01
N GLU A 78 -14.89 -28.73 -9.60
CA GLU A 78 -14.33 -29.80 -10.43
C GLU A 78 -15.37 -30.93 -10.45
N GLY A 79 -15.76 -31.34 -11.65
CA GLY A 79 -16.77 -32.38 -11.87
C GLY A 79 -16.17 -33.78 -11.89
#